data_AF-A0A9P8LUW8-F1
#
_entry.id   AF-A0A9P8LUW8-F1
#
_cell.length_a   1.000
_cell.length_b   1.000
_cell.length_c   1.000
_cell.angle_alpha   90.00
_cell.angle_beta   90.00
_cell.angle_gamma   90.00
#
_symmetry.space_group_name_H-M   'P 1'
#
loop_
_entity.id
_entity.type
_entity.pdbx_description
1 polymer ?
#
loop_
_entity_poly.entity_id
_entity_poly.type
_entity_poly.pdbx_seq_one_letter_code
_entity_poly.pdbx_strand_id
1 'polypeptide(L)'
;MPDKLMTLRDVLMFVNPPTQQHTPSLFYLKLLAYYGPPVNNGIANSDGRILSKYEIRPMLDIYEQEILTIMGKAGVSNLRHPKNLEILTFVENSLIYLKKKKGKYSHGFTLDTEIYFDDFSQAVETYFDQFVLKICQ
;
A
#
# COMPACT_ATOMS: atom_id res chain seq x y z
N MET A 1 10.28 6.34 12.57
CA MET A 1 9.68 7.66 12.19
C MET A 1 8.72 8.06 13.29
N PRO A 2 8.57 9.36 13.59
CA PRO A 2 7.52 9.79 14.51
C PRO A 2 6.14 9.46 13.93
N ASP A 3 5.16 9.33 14.83
CA ASP A 3 3.77 8.95 14.60
C ASP A 3 3.08 9.80 13.51
N LYS A 4 3.23 9.43 12.24
CA LYS A 4 2.56 10.13 11.14
C LYS A 4 1.19 9.51 10.90
N LEU A 5 0.17 10.34 11.10
CA LEU A 5 -1.17 10.09 10.59
C LEU A 5 -1.19 10.33 9.07
N MET A 6 -2.00 9.55 8.39
CA MET A 6 -2.34 9.72 6.99
C MET A 6 -3.79 9.31 6.77
N THR A 7 -4.44 9.85 5.74
CA THR A 7 -5.80 9.44 5.40
C THR A 7 -5.79 8.28 4.40
N LEU A 8 -6.88 7.50 4.38
CA LEU A 8 -7.08 6.49 3.34
C LEU A 8 -7.14 7.11 1.93
N ARG A 9 -7.61 8.34 1.81
CA ARG A 9 -7.56 9.14 0.59
C ARG A 9 -6.12 9.34 0.11
N ASP A 10 -5.20 9.70 1.00
CA ASP A 10 -3.79 9.91 0.64
C ASP A 10 -3.15 8.63 0.12
N VAL A 11 -3.45 7.49 0.76
CA VAL A 11 -3.01 6.17 0.29
C VAL A 11 -3.52 5.92 -1.12
N LEU A 12 -4.83 6.06 -1.36
CA LEU A 12 -5.44 5.80 -2.67
C LEU A 12 -4.93 6.74 -3.78
N MET A 13 -4.81 8.03 -3.49
CA MET A 13 -4.27 9.01 -4.43
C MET A 13 -2.84 8.69 -4.82
N PHE A 14 -2.05 8.13 -3.90
CA PHE A 14 -0.67 7.74 -4.17
C PHE A 14 -0.58 6.44 -4.98
N VAL A 15 -1.29 5.39 -4.56
CA VAL A 15 -1.13 4.04 -5.16
C VAL A 15 -1.92 3.87 -6.46
N ASN A 16 -2.96 4.66 -6.68
CA ASN A 16 -3.76 4.61 -7.89
C ASN A 16 -4.20 6.02 -8.35
N PRO A 17 -3.24 6.89 -8.73
CA PRO A 17 -3.56 8.23 -9.18
C PRO A 17 -4.38 8.16 -10.49
N PRO A 18 -5.37 9.04 -10.68
CA PRO A 18 -6.23 9.04 -11.88
C PRO A 18 -5.47 9.10 -13.21
N THR A 19 -4.24 9.60 -13.20
CA THR A 19 -3.41 9.87 -14.39
C THR A 19 -2.36 8.81 -14.68
N GLN A 20 -2.18 7.77 -13.85
CA GLN A 20 -1.15 6.74 -14.04
C GLN A 20 -1.72 5.33 -13.84
N GLN A 21 -2.29 4.75 -14.91
CA GLN A 21 -2.83 3.37 -14.91
C GLN A 21 -1.85 2.32 -15.47
N HIS A 22 -0.64 2.72 -15.84
CA HIS A 22 0.31 1.82 -16.53
C HIS A 22 1.13 0.93 -15.57
N THR A 23 1.12 1.19 -14.27
CA THR A 23 1.87 0.41 -13.28
C THR A 23 0.90 -0.11 -12.21
N PRO A 24 0.87 -1.42 -11.93
CA PRO A 24 -0.04 -2.02 -10.96
C PRO A 24 0.02 -1.35 -9.58
N SER A 25 -1.13 -0.98 -9.03
CA SER A 25 -1.19 -0.30 -7.71
C SER A 25 -0.64 -1.12 -6.55
N LEU A 26 -0.53 -2.45 -6.70
CA LEU A 26 0.10 -3.34 -5.71
C LEU A 26 1.56 -2.96 -5.46
N PHE A 27 2.28 -2.52 -6.50
CA PHE A 27 3.70 -2.20 -6.40
C PHE A 27 3.88 -0.95 -5.52
N TYR A 28 3.05 0.06 -5.76
CA TYR A 28 3.04 1.28 -4.96
C TYR A 28 2.54 1.07 -3.54
N LEU A 29 1.58 0.18 -3.33
CA LEU A 29 1.10 -0.16 -2.00
C LEU A 29 2.22 -0.74 -1.13
N LYS A 30 3.01 -1.66 -1.70
CA LYS A 30 4.17 -2.24 -1.03
C LYS A 30 5.25 -1.19 -0.80
N LEU A 31 5.59 -0.41 -1.83
CA LEU A 31 6.58 0.66 -1.73
C LEU A 31 6.21 1.67 -0.61
N LEU A 32 4.94 2.07 -0.51
CA LEU A 32 4.48 2.97 0.55
C LEU A 32 4.74 2.39 1.95
N ALA A 33 4.41 1.11 2.16
CA ALA A 33 4.57 0.44 3.45
C ALA A 33 6.03 0.39 3.95
N TYR A 34 7.00 0.28 3.05
CA TYR A 34 8.42 0.16 3.44
C TYR A 34 9.16 1.49 3.50
N TYR A 35 8.77 2.48 2.69
CA TYR A 35 9.53 3.71 2.58
C TYR A 35 8.96 4.88 3.39
N GLY A 36 7.65 4.91 3.64
CA GLY A 36 7.04 5.96 4.45
C GLY A 36 5.68 6.44 3.96
N PRO A 37 5.03 7.37 4.69
CA PRO A 37 3.72 7.88 4.32
C PRO A 37 3.77 8.77 3.07
N PRO A 38 2.67 8.86 2.32
CA PRO A 38 2.59 9.66 1.11
C PRO A 38 2.54 11.15 1.47
N VAL A 39 3.36 11.97 0.82
CA VAL A 39 3.42 13.43 1.04
C VAL A 39 3.75 14.12 -0.28
N ASN A 40 2.93 15.12 -0.69
CA ASN A 40 3.21 15.99 -1.85
C ASN A 40 3.65 15.24 -3.12
N ASN A 41 2.85 14.27 -3.58
CA ASN A 41 3.17 13.42 -4.75
C ASN A 41 4.44 12.55 -4.61
N GLY A 42 5.00 12.44 -3.41
CA GLY A 42 6.16 11.63 -3.09
C GLY A 42 5.94 10.83 -1.80
N ILE A 43 7.04 10.35 -1.22
CA ILE A 43 7.02 9.62 0.05
C ILE A 43 7.96 10.30 1.02
N ALA A 44 7.49 10.63 2.23
CA ALA A 44 8.38 11.08 3.27
C ALA A 44 9.13 9.87 3.84
N ASN A 45 10.46 9.81 3.73
CA ASN A 45 11.30 8.74 4.26
C ASN A 45 11.60 8.93 5.75
N SER A 46 12.33 7.96 6.34
CA SER A 46 12.72 7.95 7.77
C SER A 46 13.35 9.23 8.28
N ASP A 47 14.08 9.91 7.40
CA ASP A 47 14.87 11.10 7.70
C ASP A 47 14.06 12.39 7.50
N GLY A 48 12.77 12.27 7.13
CA GLY A 48 11.88 13.38 6.83
C GLY A 48 12.03 13.93 5.41
N ARG A 49 12.90 13.36 4.58
CA ARG A 49 13.10 13.73 3.18
C ARG A 49 11.94 13.22 2.32
N ILE A 50 11.43 14.05 1.41
CA ILE A 50 10.41 13.63 0.46
C ILE A 50 11.12 13.04 -0.77
N LEU A 51 10.91 11.74 -1.00
CA LEU A 51 11.33 11.02 -2.20
C LEU A 51 10.37 11.34 -3.34
N SER A 52 10.90 11.84 -4.45
CA SER A 52 10.11 12.13 -5.65
C SER A 52 9.70 10.87 -6.42
N LYS A 53 8.74 11.01 -7.34
CA LYS A 53 8.31 9.91 -8.23
C LYS A 53 9.45 9.29 -9.05
N TYR A 54 10.48 10.07 -9.37
CA TYR A 54 11.64 9.60 -10.11
C TYR A 54 12.57 8.74 -9.26
N GLU A 55 12.72 9.08 -7.98
CA GLU A 55 13.57 8.35 -7.04
C GLU A 55 12.95 7.03 -6.60
N ILE A 56 11.62 6.96 -6.53
CA ILE A 56 10.91 5.72 -6.19
C ILE A 56 10.81 4.76 -7.39
N ARG A 57 10.97 5.25 -8.63
CA ARG A 57 10.77 4.42 -9.83
C ARG A 57 11.69 3.20 -9.88
N PRO A 58 13.01 3.31 -9.64
CA PRO A 58 13.89 2.14 -9.60
C PRO A 58 13.57 1.15 -8.48
N MET A 59 12.90 1.60 -7.41
CA MET A 59 12.53 0.74 -6.29
C MET A 59 11.33 -0.15 -6.63
N LEU A 60 10.50 0.24 -7.62
CA LEU A 60 9.36 -0.56 -8.06
C LEU A 60 9.79 -1.88 -8.71
N ASP A 61 10.93 -1.89 -9.41
CA ASP A 61 11.45 -3.09 -10.10
C ASP A 61 11.72 -4.24 -9.10
N ILE A 62 12.12 -3.90 -7.87
CA ILE A 62 12.35 -4.87 -6.78
C ILE A 62 11.03 -5.55 -6.38
N TYR A 63 9.96 -4.74 -6.22
CA TYR A 63 8.65 -5.25 -5.80
C TYR A 63 7.92 -5.99 -6.90
N GLU A 64 8.15 -5.63 -8.16
CA GLU A 64 7.65 -6.37 -9.31
C GLU A 64 8.12 -7.82 -9.27
N GLN A 65 9.42 -8.07 -9.08
CA GLN A 65 9.97 -9.44 -9.02
C GLN A 65 9.39 -10.25 -7.87
N GLU A 66 9.18 -9.62 -6.71
CA GLU A 66 8.60 -10.29 -5.55
C GLU A 66 7.14 -10.71 -5.82
N ILE A 67 6.34 -9.83 -6.42
CA ILE A 67 4.93 -10.11 -6.74
C ILE A 67 4.82 -11.17 -7.82
N LEU A 68 5.66 -11.10 -8.86
CA LEU A 68 5.75 -12.16 -9.87
C LEU A 68 6.12 -13.51 -9.25
N THR A 69 6.98 -13.52 -8.23
CA THR A 69 7.33 -14.75 -7.49
C THR A 69 6.12 -15.30 -6.72
N ILE A 70 5.36 -14.46 -6.03
CA ILE A 70 4.13 -14.86 -5.32
C ILE A 70 3.12 -15.45 -6.31
N MET A 71 2.90 -14.76 -7.43
CA MET A 71 1.98 -15.22 -8.49
C MET A 71 2.43 -16.55 -9.11
N GLY A 72 3.72 -16.69 -9.41
CA GLY A 72 4.29 -17.91 -9.99
C GLY A 72 4.11 -19.13 -9.08
N LYS A 73 4.31 -18.98 -7.77
CA LYS A 73 4.04 -20.04 -6.78
C LYS A 73 2.56 -20.46 -6.73
N ALA A 74 1.66 -19.54 -7.06
CA ALA A 74 0.22 -19.79 -7.07
C ALA A 74 -0.33 -20.26 -8.43
N GLY A 75 0.53 -20.38 -9.45
CA GLY A 75 0.11 -20.75 -10.81
C GLY A 75 -0.70 -19.66 -11.52
N VAL A 76 -0.54 -18.40 -11.12
CA VAL A 76 -1.28 -17.28 -11.68
C VAL A 76 -0.44 -16.52 -12.69
N SER A 77 -0.94 -16.33 -13.91
CA SER A 77 -0.18 -15.71 -15.01
C SER A 77 -0.57 -14.27 -15.31
N ASN A 78 -1.75 -13.80 -14.89
CA ASN A 78 -2.29 -12.49 -15.27
C ASN A 78 -2.37 -11.56 -14.07
N LEU A 79 -1.50 -10.54 -14.07
CA LEU A 79 -1.57 -9.46 -13.10
C LEU A 79 -2.61 -8.44 -13.57
N ARG A 80 -3.75 -8.36 -12.89
CA ARG A 80 -4.71 -7.27 -13.11
C ARG A 80 -4.45 -6.11 -12.16
N HIS A 81 -4.74 -4.90 -12.64
CA HIS A 81 -4.72 -3.71 -11.78
C HIS A 81 -5.88 -3.77 -10.78
N PRO A 82 -5.63 -3.72 -9.45
CA PRO A 82 -6.71 -3.69 -8.48
C PRO A 82 -7.47 -2.36 -8.56
N LYS A 83 -8.79 -2.40 -8.40
CA LYS A 83 -9.63 -1.22 -8.31
C LYS A 83 -9.41 -0.50 -6.98
N ASN A 84 -9.66 0.81 -6.94
CA ASN A 84 -9.59 1.60 -5.68
C ASN A 84 -10.35 0.96 -4.52
N LEU A 85 -11.55 0.46 -4.80
CA LEU A 85 -12.37 -0.20 -3.78
C LEU A 85 -11.70 -1.45 -3.20
N GLU A 86 -10.94 -2.20 -4.02
CA GLU A 86 -10.26 -3.42 -3.57
C GLU A 86 -9.07 -3.08 -2.66
N ILE A 87 -8.31 -2.04 -3.02
CA ILE A 87 -7.22 -1.52 -2.18
C ILE A 87 -7.77 -0.99 -0.86
N LEU A 88 -8.84 -0.20 -0.92
CA LEU A 88 -9.51 0.36 0.26
C LEU A 88 -9.97 -0.77 1.19
N THR A 89 -10.71 -1.73 0.65
CA THR A 89 -11.23 -2.89 1.39
C THR A 89 -10.10 -3.71 2.01
N PHE A 90 -8.96 -3.85 1.32
CA PHE A 90 -7.78 -4.51 1.87
C PHE A 90 -7.22 -3.76 3.08
N VAL A 91 -6.98 -2.46 2.96
CA VAL A 91 -6.43 -1.65 4.06
C VAL A 91 -7.38 -1.65 5.27
N GLU A 92 -8.67 -1.49 5.06
CA GLU A 92 -9.68 -1.51 6.13
C GLU A 92 -9.69 -2.85 6.89
N ASN A 93 -9.81 -3.96 6.16
CA ASN A 93 -9.87 -5.28 6.79
C ASN A 93 -8.56 -5.63 7.49
N SER A 94 -7.42 -5.37 6.84
CA SER A 94 -6.10 -5.68 7.41
C SER A 94 -5.86 -4.91 8.71
N LEU A 95 -6.23 -3.63 8.80
CA LEU A 95 -6.12 -2.82 10.02
C LEU A 95 -7.04 -3.27 11.15
N ILE A 96 -8.24 -3.77 10.83
CA ILE A 96 -9.20 -4.27 11.84
C ILE A 96 -8.63 -5.51 12.53
N TYR A 97 -8.05 -6.44 11.77
CA TYR A 97 -7.54 -7.72 12.28
C TYR A 97 -6.09 -7.69 12.76
N LEU A 98 -5.35 -6.61 12.48
CA LEU A 98 -3.97 -6.47 12.92
C LEU A 98 -3.89 -6.50 14.46
N LYS A 99 -2.93 -7.26 15.00
CA LYS A 99 -2.56 -7.17 16.43
C LYS A 99 -1.82 -5.84 16.63
N LYS A 100 -2.58 -4.82 17.03
CA LYS A 100 -2.26 -3.40 16.91
C LYS A 100 -1.09 -2.99 17.81
N LYS A 101 -0.22 -2.12 17.30
CA LYS A 101 0.79 -1.44 18.11
C LYS A 101 0.26 -0.13 18.69
N LYS A 102 -0.58 0.61 17.94
CA LYS A 102 -1.00 1.97 18.31
C LYS A 102 -2.51 2.22 18.16
N GLY A 103 -3.05 2.17 16.94
CA GLY A 103 -4.42 2.60 16.66
C GLY A 103 -5.51 1.69 17.24
N LYS A 104 -6.69 2.24 17.48
CA LYS A 104 -7.92 1.48 17.78
C LYS A 104 -8.93 1.67 16.66
N TYR A 105 -8.83 0.84 15.62
CA TYR A 105 -9.75 0.87 14.49
C TYR A 105 -11.01 0.02 14.72
N SER A 106 -12.14 0.53 14.26
CA SER A 106 -13.44 -0.15 14.18
C SER A 106 -13.93 -0.18 12.72
N HIS A 107 -15.02 -0.88 12.46
CA HIS A 107 -15.69 -0.84 11.16
C HIS A 107 -16.20 0.57 10.83
N GLY A 108 -16.48 0.83 9.55
CA GLY A 108 -17.03 2.11 9.07
C GLY A 108 -15.97 3.12 8.63
N PHE A 109 -14.84 2.64 8.11
CA PHE A 109 -13.84 3.51 7.51
C PHE A 109 -14.43 4.29 6.32
N THR A 110 -13.89 5.50 6.13
CA THR A 110 -14.18 6.39 5.01
C THR A 110 -12.87 6.86 4.41
N LEU A 111 -12.91 7.50 3.24
CA LEU A 111 -11.71 8.07 2.63
C LEU A 111 -10.97 9.07 3.55
N ASP A 112 -11.71 9.74 4.43
CA ASP A 112 -11.15 10.76 5.32
C ASP A 112 -10.75 10.17 6.69
N THR A 113 -10.85 8.85 6.86
CA THR A 113 -10.37 8.18 8.08
C THR A 113 -8.86 8.24 8.16
N GLU A 114 -8.37 8.76 9.28
CA GLU A 114 -6.95 8.80 9.62
C GLU A 114 -6.48 7.47 10.21
N ILE A 115 -5.30 7.04 9.77
CA ILE A 115 -4.63 5.83 10.21
C ILE A 115 -3.16 6.12 10.52
N TYR A 116 -2.60 5.40 11.48
CA TYR A 116 -1.16 5.47 11.75
C TYR A 116 -0.39 4.74 10.66
N PHE A 117 0.66 5.40 10.14
CA PHE A 117 1.53 4.80 9.13
C PHE A 117 2.14 3.46 9.59
N ASP A 118 2.58 3.36 10.85
CA ASP A 118 3.17 2.12 11.38
C ASP A 118 2.19 0.94 11.37
N ASP A 119 0.92 1.19 11.70
CA ASP A 119 -0.12 0.16 11.66
C ASP A 119 -0.42 -0.23 10.20
N PHE A 120 -0.47 0.73 9.28
CA PHE A 120 -0.61 0.46 7.85
C PHE A 120 0.55 -0.36 7.30
N SER A 121 1.78 0.04 7.59
CA SER A 121 3.00 -0.64 7.15
C SER A 121 2.99 -2.10 7.61
N GLN A 122 2.68 -2.32 8.89
CA GLN A 122 2.57 -3.67 9.45
C GLN A 122 1.40 -4.47 8.86
N ALA A 123 0.27 -3.83 8.56
CA ALA A 123 -0.86 -4.47 7.90
C ALA A 123 -0.50 -4.93 6.48
N VAL A 124 0.19 -4.10 5.71
CA VAL A 124 0.72 -4.50 4.39
C VAL A 124 1.69 -5.66 4.56
N GLU A 125 2.71 -5.54 5.42
CA GLU A 125 3.69 -6.61 5.65
C GLU A 125 3.04 -7.96 6.03
N THR A 126 1.99 -7.93 6.85
CA THR A 126 1.34 -9.15 7.36
C THR A 126 0.41 -9.80 6.32
N TYR A 127 -0.31 -9.01 5.53
CA TYR A 127 -1.45 -9.50 4.73
C TYR A 127 -1.27 -9.35 3.22
N PHE A 128 -0.17 -8.78 2.74
CA PHE A 128 0.02 -8.46 1.33
C PHE A 128 -0.05 -9.68 0.41
N ASP A 129 0.62 -10.79 0.75
CA ASP A 129 0.62 -11.99 -0.08
C ASP A 129 -0.80 -12.54 -0.29
N GLN A 130 -1.62 -12.57 0.77
CA GLN A 130 -3.02 -12.99 0.69
C GLN A 130 -3.84 -12.07 -0.23
N PHE A 131 -3.56 -10.77 -0.19
CA PHE A 131 -4.19 -9.80 -1.06
C PHE A 131 -3.78 -9.98 -2.52
N VAL A 132 -2.48 -10.16 -2.81
CA VAL A 132 -1.99 -10.46 -4.17
C VAL A 132 -2.70 -11.70 -4.72
N LEU A 133 -2.75 -12.79 -3.95
CA LEU A 133 -3.42 -14.02 -4.36
C LEU A 133 -4.90 -13.82 -4.65
N LYS A 134 -5.61 -13.04 -3.84
CA LYS A 134 -7.04 -12.75 -4.03
C LYS A 134 -7.32 -11.89 -5.27
N ILE A 135 -6.42 -10.96 -5.60
CA ILE A 135 -6.59 -10.07 -6.76
C ILE A 135 -6.22 -10.76 -8.06
N CYS A 136 -5.22 -11.64 -8.03
CA CYS A 136 -4.73 -12.30 -9.23
C CYS A 136 -5.47 -13.62 -9.57
N GLN A 137 -6.24 -14.20 -8.64
CA GLN A 137 -7.21 -15.28 -8.91
C GLN A 137 -8.41 -14.77 -9.74
#